data_AF-A7SVF7-F1
#
_entry.id   AF-A7SVF7-F1
#
_cell.length_a   1.000
_cell.length_b   1.000
_cell.length_c   1.000
_cell.angle_alpha   90.00
_cell.angle_beta   90.00
_cell.angle_gamma   90.00
#
_symmetry.space_group_name_H-M   'P 1'
#
loop_
_entity.id
_entity.type
_entity.pdbx_description
1 polymer ?
#
loop_
_entity_poly.entity_id
_entity_poly.type
_entity_poly.pdbx_seq_one_letter_code
_entity_poly.pdbx_strand_id
1 'polypeptide(L)'
;QTFQANSDANGTVRNYLKTVIRTRYISIVPKKWYLGICMRVEIYGCEACGRELGLSNGRVLNTQLTASSHMGDLHRPQYARLKNPTRVWCAALEDTKPFLQVDLQT
;
A
#
# COMPACT_ATOMS: atom_id res chain seq x y z
N GLN A 1 -8.77 20.52 13.24
CA GLN A 1 -10.18 20.08 13.42
C GLN A 1 -10.43 19.95 14.91
N THR A 2 -11.58 20.40 15.40
CA THR A 2 -11.94 20.31 16.83
C THR A 2 -12.91 19.15 17.01
N PHE A 3 -12.70 18.35 18.06
CA PHE A 3 -13.48 17.16 18.37
C PHE A 3 -14.06 17.25 19.78
N GLN A 4 -15.20 16.58 20.00
CA GLN A 4 -15.74 16.39 21.35
C GLN A 4 -15.06 15.18 21.99
N ALA A 5 -14.65 15.33 23.24
CA ALA A 5 -14.06 14.26 24.05
C ALA A 5 -15.10 13.65 25.01
N ASN A 6 -14.68 12.65 25.78
CA ASN A 6 -15.46 12.06 26.86
C ASN A 6 -15.68 13.05 28.02
N SER A 7 -16.79 12.87 28.74
CA SER A 7 -17.18 13.67 29.92
C SER A 7 -16.94 12.95 31.26
N ASP A 8 -16.44 11.72 31.23
CA ASP A 8 -16.18 10.89 32.41
C ASP A 8 -14.84 10.14 32.27
N ALA A 9 -14.39 9.42 33.31
CA ALA A 9 -13.05 8.81 33.32
C ALA A 9 -12.89 7.54 32.44
N ASN A 10 -13.99 6.87 32.07
CA ASN A 10 -13.97 5.54 31.46
C ASN A 10 -14.58 5.48 30.06
N GLY A 11 -15.48 6.40 29.75
CA GLY A 11 -16.19 6.49 28.48
C GLY A 11 -15.22 6.71 27.32
N THR A 12 -15.43 5.94 26.25
CA THR A 12 -14.68 6.08 25.00
C THR A 12 -15.50 6.86 24.00
N VAL A 13 -14.93 7.93 23.43
CA VAL A 13 -15.54 8.70 22.34
C VAL A 13 -14.72 8.50 21.07
N ARG A 14 -15.36 8.03 20.00
CA ARG A 14 -14.74 7.88 18.68
C ARG A 14 -15.02 9.11 17.84
N ASN A 15 -13.96 9.66 17.25
CA ASN A 15 -14.02 10.82 16.38
C ASN A 15 -13.51 10.46 14.99
N TYR A 16 -14.33 10.71 13.97
CA TYR A 16 -13.96 10.49 12.57
C TYR A 16 -13.36 11.77 12.00
N LEU A 17 -12.20 11.63 11.37
CA LEU A 17 -11.57 12.72 10.64
C LEU A 17 -12.36 12.95 9.34
N LYS A 18 -12.79 14.19 9.08
CA LYS A 18 -13.49 14.52 7.83
C LYS A 18 -12.63 14.29 6.58
N THR A 19 -11.31 14.29 6.75
CA THR A 19 -10.33 14.13 5.68
C THR A 19 -9.24 13.18 6.14
N VAL A 20 -8.73 12.34 5.23
CA VAL A 20 -7.60 11.46 5.50
C VAL A 20 -6.36 12.31 5.77
N ILE A 21 -5.66 12.04 6.86
CA ILE A 21 -4.39 12.69 7.21
C ILE A 21 -3.26 11.71 6.88
N ARG A 22 -2.35 12.09 5.97
CA ARG A 22 -1.11 11.35 5.68
C ARG A 22 0.04 12.02 6.44
N THR A 23 0.53 11.38 7.49
CA THR A 23 1.61 11.93 8.33
C THR A 23 2.36 10.81 9.05
N ARG A 24 3.60 11.10 9.46
CA ARG A 24 4.38 10.27 10.36
C ARG A 24 4.14 10.61 11.84
N TYR A 25 3.75 11.84 12.14
CA TYR A 25 3.58 12.34 13.51
C TYR A 25 2.20 12.98 13.67
N ILE A 26 1.52 12.66 14.78
CA ILE A 26 0.23 13.24 15.17
C ILE A 26 0.39 13.89 16.54
N SER A 27 -0.04 15.15 16.66
CA SER A 27 -0.10 15.87 17.93
C SER A 27 -1.56 16.13 18.31
N ILE A 28 -1.97 15.69 19.49
CA ILE A 28 -3.30 15.95 20.04
C ILE A 28 -3.16 17.07 21.07
N VAL A 29 -3.89 18.17 20.87
CA VAL A 29 -3.84 19.35 21.74
C VAL A 29 -5.16 19.47 22.49
N PRO A 30 -5.24 19.09 23.78
CA PRO A 30 -6.44 19.25 24.59
C PRO A 30 -6.86 20.72 24.68
N LYS A 31 -8.16 20.98 24.56
CA LYS A 31 -8.73 22.34 24.66
C LYS A 31 -9.52 22.58 25.94
N LYS A 32 -10.08 21.53 26.55
CA LYS A 32 -10.85 21.55 27.79
C LYS A 32 -10.63 20.25 28.56
N TRP A 33 -10.76 20.28 29.88
CA TRP A 33 -10.63 19.13 30.79
C TRP A 33 -11.44 19.37 32.08
N TYR A 34 -11.62 18.32 32.88
CA TYR A 34 -12.23 18.38 34.20
C TYR A 34 -11.20 18.02 35.28
N LEU A 35 -10.94 18.94 36.21
CA LEU A 35 -9.91 18.88 37.27
C LEU A 35 -8.46 18.79 36.76
N GLY A 36 -8.12 17.81 35.92
CA GLY A 36 -6.79 17.60 35.37
C GLY A 36 -6.80 17.05 33.95
N ILE A 37 -5.65 17.13 33.26
CA ILE A 37 -5.49 16.66 31.88
C ILE A 37 -5.00 15.22 31.88
N CYS A 38 -5.86 14.29 31.49
CA CYS A 38 -5.53 12.87 31.32
C CYS A 38 -6.16 12.34 30.02
N MET A 39 -5.44 11.52 29.26
CA MET A 39 -5.95 10.93 28.01
C MET A 39 -5.43 9.50 27.83
N ARG A 40 -6.29 8.62 27.29
CA ARG A 40 -5.93 7.34 26.67
C ARG A 40 -6.42 7.39 25.24
N VAL A 41 -5.56 7.10 24.26
CA VAL A 41 -5.87 7.30 22.84
C VAL A 41 -5.46 6.08 22.03
N GLU A 42 -6.32 5.71 21.08
CA GLU A 42 -6.01 4.78 20.00
C GLU A 42 -6.26 5.49 18.67
N ILE A 43 -5.33 5.33 17.72
CA ILE A 43 -5.39 5.97 16.41
C ILE A 43 -5.65 4.90 15.36
N TYR A 44 -6.72 5.07 14.59
CA TYR A 44 -7.10 4.16 13.51
C TYR A 44 -6.74 4.76 12.15
N GLY A 45 -6.10 3.97 11.29
CA GLY A 45 -5.70 4.38 9.94
C GLY A 45 -5.28 3.19 9.07
N CYS A 46 -4.79 3.48 7.87
CA CYS A 46 -4.18 2.50 6.96
C CYS A 46 -2.80 3.00 6.51
N GLU A 47 -1.86 2.10 6.27
CA GLU A 47 -0.58 2.47 5.66
C GLU A 47 -0.77 3.04 4.25
N ALA A 48 0.00 4.07 3.93
CA ALA A 48 0.04 4.63 2.59
C ALA A 48 0.74 3.63 1.65
N CYS A 49 -0.03 2.95 0.79
CA CYS A 49 0.41 2.10 -0.32
C CYS A 49 1.39 0.95 0.04
N GLY A 50 0.87 -0.10 0.68
CA GLY A 50 1.52 -1.43 0.76
C GLY A 50 0.74 -2.54 0.04
N ARG A 51 -0.30 -2.20 -0.73
CA ARG A 51 -1.19 -3.18 -1.35
C ARG A 51 -0.65 -3.62 -2.70
N GLU A 52 -0.57 -4.93 -2.92
CA GLU A 52 -0.17 -5.50 -4.21
C GLU A 52 -1.03 -4.92 -5.35
N LEU A 53 -0.36 -4.45 -6.42
CA LEU A 53 -1.01 -3.86 -7.59
C LEU A 53 -1.63 -4.91 -8.53
N GLY A 54 -1.41 -6.19 -8.24
CA GLY A 54 -2.05 -7.28 -8.96
C GLY A 54 -1.14 -8.20 -9.75
N LEU A 55 0.18 -8.02 -9.65
CA LEU A 55 1.17 -8.83 -10.37
C LEU A 55 1.17 -10.28 -9.86
N SER A 56 1.18 -10.47 -8.54
CA SER A 56 1.19 -11.76 -7.83
C SER A 56 -0.13 -12.52 -7.94
N ASN A 57 -1.27 -11.84 -7.90
CA ASN A 57 -2.61 -12.45 -7.85
C ASN A 57 -3.34 -12.47 -9.21
N GLY A 58 -2.67 -12.08 -10.30
CA GLY A 58 -3.22 -12.16 -11.65
C GLY A 58 -4.15 -11.00 -12.06
N ARG A 59 -4.34 -9.98 -11.22
CA ARG A 59 -5.11 -8.77 -11.59
C ARG A 59 -4.49 -8.00 -12.75
N VAL A 60 -3.17 -7.97 -12.85
CA VAL A 60 -2.47 -7.50 -14.05
C VAL A 60 -2.49 -8.64 -15.07
N LEU A 61 -3.06 -8.42 -16.26
CA LEU A 61 -3.22 -9.45 -17.29
C LEU A 61 -1.87 -9.80 -17.95
N ASN A 62 -1.78 -10.99 -18.55
CA ASN A 62 -0.56 -11.40 -19.27
C ASN A 62 -0.23 -10.47 -20.45
N THR A 63 -1.24 -9.91 -21.08
CA THR A 63 -1.10 -8.95 -22.19
C THR A 63 -0.53 -7.61 -21.74
N GLN A 64 -0.59 -7.30 -20.44
CA GLN A 64 -0.01 -6.10 -19.84
C GLN A 64 1.47 -6.29 -19.43
N LEU A 65 2.04 -7.48 -19.65
CA LEU A 65 3.43 -7.81 -19.34
C LEU A 65 4.21 -7.98 -20.65
N THR A 66 5.13 -7.05 -20.92
CA THR A 66 6.02 -7.08 -22.08
C THR A 66 7.49 -7.00 -21.64
N ALA A 67 8.43 -7.24 -22.54
CA ALA A 67 9.86 -7.10 -22.28
C ALA A 67 10.60 -6.73 -23.56
N SER A 68 11.84 -6.27 -23.44
CA SER A 68 12.77 -6.10 -24.56
C SER A 68 12.99 -7.40 -25.32
N SER A 69 13.15 -8.50 -24.59
CA SER A 69 13.42 -9.84 -25.12
C SER A 69 13.06 -10.91 -24.08
N HIS A 70 13.10 -12.18 -24.48
CA HIS A 70 13.02 -13.30 -23.55
C HIS A 70 13.77 -14.54 -24.05
N MET A 71 14.29 -15.34 -23.13
CA MET A 71 15.02 -16.58 -23.43
C MET A 71 14.05 -17.74 -23.73
N GLY A 72 13.54 -17.78 -24.96
CA GLY A 72 12.60 -18.82 -25.41
C GLY A 72 11.25 -18.80 -24.68
N ASP A 73 10.39 -19.79 -24.94
CA ASP A 73 8.99 -19.75 -24.51
C ASP A 73 8.78 -19.96 -23.01
N LEU A 74 9.72 -20.60 -22.32
CA LEU A 74 9.62 -20.85 -20.87
C LEU A 74 9.92 -19.60 -20.03
N HIS A 75 10.52 -18.56 -20.63
CA HIS A 75 10.95 -17.34 -19.93
C HIS A 75 10.21 -16.08 -20.35
N ARG A 76 9.00 -16.24 -20.91
CA ARG A 76 8.17 -15.11 -21.37
C ARG A 76 7.85 -14.11 -20.24
N PRO A 77 7.61 -12.83 -20.57
CA PRO A 77 7.34 -11.76 -19.59
C PRO A 77 6.20 -12.07 -18.60
N GLN A 78 5.18 -12.79 -19.06
CA GLN A 78 4.03 -13.20 -18.26
C GLN A 78 4.38 -14.06 -17.02
N TYR A 79 5.58 -14.64 -16.99
CA TYR A 79 6.07 -15.44 -15.86
C TYR A 79 6.82 -14.62 -14.81
N ALA A 80 7.01 -13.30 -15.00
CA ALA A 80 7.63 -12.39 -14.04
C ALA A 80 6.72 -12.05 -12.84
N ARG A 81 6.07 -13.05 -12.25
CA ARG A 81 5.11 -12.89 -11.14
C ARG A 81 5.69 -13.44 -9.85
N LEU A 82 5.63 -12.65 -8.79
CA LEU A 82 6.03 -13.07 -7.45
C LEU A 82 5.21 -14.31 -7.03
N LYS A 83 5.87 -15.30 -6.40
CA LYS A 83 5.31 -16.60 -5.98
C LYS A 83 4.95 -17.56 -7.13
N ASN A 84 5.42 -17.33 -8.35
CA ASN A 84 5.40 -18.39 -9.37
C ASN A 84 6.48 -19.44 -9.04
N PRO A 85 6.13 -20.70 -8.70
CA PRO A 85 7.11 -21.69 -8.28
C PRO A 85 7.80 -22.41 -9.44
N THR A 86 7.35 -22.19 -10.68
CA THR A 86 7.75 -23.02 -11.83
C THR A 86 8.44 -22.26 -12.96
N ARG A 87 8.17 -20.95 -13.10
CA ARG A 87 8.66 -20.15 -14.23
C ARG A 87 9.03 -18.74 -13.79
N VAL A 88 9.96 -18.15 -14.52
CA VAL A 88 10.48 -16.78 -14.32
C VAL A 88 10.63 -16.10 -15.68
N TRP A 89 10.85 -14.79 -15.71
CA TRP A 89 11.32 -14.10 -16.92
C TRP A 89 12.85 -14.02 -16.93
N CYS A 90 13.44 -14.23 -18.10
CA CYS A 90 14.86 -14.04 -18.38
C CYS A 90 14.98 -13.39 -19.75
N ALA A 91 15.80 -12.35 -19.87
CA ALA A 91 16.14 -11.73 -21.16
C ALA A 91 16.93 -12.70 -22.05
N ALA A 92 16.93 -12.46 -23.37
CA ALA A 92 17.79 -13.19 -24.29
C ALA A 92 19.28 -12.85 -24.06
N LEU A 93 20.18 -13.79 -24.34
CA LEU A 93 21.62 -13.64 -24.08
C LEU A 93 22.26 -12.46 -24.84
N GLU A 94 21.73 -12.13 -26.02
CA GLU A 94 22.23 -11.07 -26.90
C GLU A 94 21.63 -9.68 -26.57
N ASP A 95 20.72 -9.60 -25.60
CA ASP A 95 20.08 -8.35 -25.24
C ASP A 95 21.00 -7.49 -24.36
N THR A 96 21.60 -6.48 -24.97
CA THR A 96 22.52 -5.56 -24.30
C THR A 96 21.82 -4.48 -23.47
N LYS A 97 20.48 -4.35 -23.56
CA LYS A 97 19.66 -3.37 -22.82
C LYS A 97 18.34 -3.98 -22.33
N PRO A 98 18.38 -5.00 -21.46
CA PRO A 98 17.19 -5.76 -21.10
C PRO A 98 16.23 -4.96 -20.22
N PHE A 99 14.93 -5.03 -20.52
CA PHE A 99 13.87 -4.48 -19.68
C PHE A 99 12.64 -5.38 -19.65
N LEU A 100 11.90 -5.33 -18.53
CA LEU A 100 10.56 -5.86 -18.37
C LEU A 100 9.61 -4.69 -18.13
N GLN A 101 8.51 -4.62 -18.86
CA GLN A 101 7.52 -3.55 -18.77
C GLN A 101 6.18 -4.10 -18.32
N VAL A 102 5.54 -3.36 -17.42
CA VAL A 102 4.20 -3.65 -16.89
C VAL A 102 3.30 -2.45 -17.23
N ASP A 103 2.29 -2.67 -18.07
CA ASP A 103 1.26 -1.67 -18.35
C ASP A 103 0.21 -1.68 -17.22
N LEU A 104 0.19 -0.62 -16.40
CA LEU A 104 -0.77 -0.49 -15.30
C LEU A 104 -2.11 0.15 -15.72
N GLN A 105 -2.24 0.60 -16.97
CA GLN A 105 -3.44 1.25 -17.51
C GLN A 105 -3.96 2.44 -16.66
N THR A 106 -3.08 3.08 -15.90
CA THR A 106 -3.38 4.27 -15.07
C THR A 106 -3.10 5.57 -15.80
#